data_AF-A0A0B4EP78-F1
#
_entry.id   AF-A0A0B4EP78-F1
#
_cell.length_a   1.000
_cell.length_b   1.000
_cell.length_c   1.000
_cell.angle_alpha   90.00
_cell.angle_beta   90.00
_cell.angle_gamma   90.00
#
_symmetry.space_group_name_H-M   'P 1'
#
loop_
_entity.id
_entity.type
_entity.pdbx_description
1 polymer ?
#
loop_
_entity_poly.entity_id
_entity_poly.type
_entity_poly.pdbx_seq_one_letter_code
_entity_poly.pdbx_strand_id
1 'polypeptide(L)'
;MANGLPQSMYADLDTECLRPTEDLRWVHGSLFNQQDGIPVPATAIFGRMGNDPDFEHSIPNAWMASTPGHRFFLAALQDFMDLYNQTTREGPEFPDPESVTGPVALRDALALHESKRVLHGPGISDAVAGLAHGGPFPHTPAEKPRVLLLPSHALYAYSWGGDGEDVRDMCWVVNDGFDAGRCKDRLDTRGRGSISITYWSHAHSPTGHDEENMKHITE
;
A
#
# COMPACT_ATOMS: atom_id res chain seq x y z
N MET A 1 24.00 13.23 -10.09
CA MET A 1 23.21 13.61 -8.90
C MET A 1 22.12 12.57 -8.78
N ALA A 2 22.22 11.67 -7.80
CA ALA A 2 21.30 10.56 -7.65
C ALA A 2 20.01 11.07 -7.00
N ASN A 3 18.88 10.95 -7.70
CA ASN A 3 17.57 11.34 -7.20
C ASN A 3 17.17 10.41 -6.05
N GLY A 4 16.84 10.99 -4.89
CA GLY A 4 16.45 10.29 -3.66
C GLY A 4 15.07 9.64 -3.74
N LEU A 5 14.99 8.52 -4.45
CA LEU A 5 13.79 7.68 -4.51
C LEU A 5 13.73 6.73 -3.29
N PRO A 6 12.54 6.26 -2.88
CA PRO A 6 12.43 4.94 -2.26
C PRO A 6 13.05 3.93 -3.23
N GLN A 7 14.07 3.20 -2.79
CA GLN A 7 14.84 2.34 -3.68
C GLN A 7 14.01 1.14 -4.20
N SER A 8 12.79 0.95 -3.66
CA SER A 8 11.82 -0.04 -4.15
C SER A 8 10.39 0.47 -3.98
N MET A 9 9.61 0.41 -5.07
CA MET A 9 8.18 0.73 -5.11
C MET A 9 7.45 -0.38 -5.86
N TYR A 10 6.25 -0.71 -5.38
CA TYR A 10 5.27 -1.56 -6.01
C TYR A 10 4.02 -0.73 -6.29
N ALA A 11 3.42 -0.90 -7.47
CA ALA A 11 2.11 -0.35 -7.80
C ALA A 11 1.40 -1.29 -8.78
N ASP A 12 0.08 -1.41 -8.67
CA ASP A 12 -0.75 -2.13 -9.62
C ASP A 12 -0.74 -1.43 -10.99
N LEU A 13 -0.89 -2.21 -12.06
CA LEU A 13 -0.82 -1.71 -13.44
C LEU A 13 -1.97 -0.76 -13.80
N ASP A 14 -3.09 -0.81 -13.07
CA ASP A 14 -4.24 0.07 -13.24
C ASP A 14 -4.18 1.34 -12.37
N THR A 15 -2.99 1.65 -11.84
CA THR A 15 -2.73 2.90 -11.11
C THR A 15 -2.42 4.04 -12.09
N GLU A 16 -3.28 5.04 -12.14
CA GLU A 16 -3.00 6.29 -12.86
C GLU A 16 -2.08 7.19 -12.01
N CYS A 17 -0.93 7.55 -12.59
CA CYS A 17 0.03 8.46 -11.96
C CYS A 17 -0.38 9.92 -12.23
N LEU A 18 -0.84 10.61 -11.19
CA LEU A 18 -1.26 12.02 -11.30
C LEU A 18 -0.09 12.98 -11.11
N ARG A 19 0.91 12.58 -10.30
CA ARG A 19 2.12 13.35 -10.00
C ARG A 19 3.32 12.42 -9.77
N PRO A 20 4.55 12.94 -9.89
CA PRO A 20 5.73 12.22 -9.47
C PRO A 20 5.63 11.81 -7.98
N THR A 21 5.98 10.56 -7.66
CA THR A 21 5.99 10.08 -6.27
C THR A 21 6.95 10.89 -5.39
N GLU A 22 7.98 11.48 -6.00
CA GLU A 22 8.92 12.40 -5.37
C GLU A 22 8.25 13.62 -4.77
N ASP A 23 7.06 14.00 -5.25
CA ASP A 23 6.32 15.14 -4.69
C ASP A 23 5.77 14.86 -3.29
N LEU A 24 5.73 13.58 -2.86
CA LEU A 24 5.49 13.23 -1.46
C LEU A 24 6.48 13.93 -0.53
N ARG A 25 7.69 14.29 -0.97
CA ARG A 25 8.64 15.03 -0.13
C ARG A 25 8.22 16.46 0.16
N TRP A 26 7.43 17.07 -0.71
CA TRP A 26 6.96 18.44 -0.54
C TRP A 26 5.76 18.48 0.39
N VAL A 27 4.88 17.48 0.29
CA VAL A 27 3.66 17.38 1.10
C VAL A 27 3.94 16.69 2.44
N HIS A 28 4.91 15.77 2.47
CA HIS A 28 5.29 14.95 3.62
C HIS A 28 6.81 15.00 3.85
N GLY A 29 7.38 16.20 3.97
CA GLY A 29 8.83 16.40 4.12
C GLY A 29 9.49 15.76 5.34
N SER A 30 8.70 15.29 6.33
CA SER A 30 9.20 14.48 7.44
C SER A 30 9.56 13.04 7.07
N LEU A 31 9.18 12.59 5.87
CA LEU A 31 9.46 11.25 5.35
C LEU A 31 10.80 11.16 4.61
N PHE A 32 11.41 12.31 4.32
CA PHE A 32 12.61 12.42 3.51
C PHE A 32 13.69 13.19 4.29
N ASN A 33 14.95 12.76 4.14
CA ASN A 33 16.09 13.50 4.65
C ASN A 33 16.15 14.86 3.94
N GLN A 34 16.06 15.95 4.73
CA GLN A 34 15.99 17.33 4.25
C GLN A 34 17.17 17.75 3.36
N GLN A 35 18.31 17.07 3.48
CA GLN A 35 19.55 17.39 2.76
C GLN A 35 19.61 16.77 1.35
N ASP A 36 19.07 15.55 1.18
CA ASP A 36 19.25 14.76 -0.05
C ASP A 36 17.93 14.33 -0.72
N GLY A 37 16.79 14.58 -0.08
CA GLY A 37 15.47 14.18 -0.57
C GLY A 37 15.28 12.67 -0.63
N ILE A 38 16.16 11.88 -0.01
CA ILE A 38 16.11 10.42 0.10
C ILE A 38 15.17 10.05 1.26
N PRO A 39 14.30 9.03 1.14
CA PRO A 39 13.55 8.51 2.28
C PRO A 39 14.48 8.17 3.44
N VAL A 40 14.04 8.47 4.65
CA VAL A 40 14.78 8.08 5.87
C VAL A 40 15.03 6.56 5.82
N PRO A 41 16.23 6.04 6.18
CA PRO A 41 16.46 4.61 6.17
C PRO A 41 15.47 3.88 7.08
N ALA A 42 15.25 2.58 6.80
CA ALA A 42 14.26 1.77 7.50
C ALA A 42 12.84 2.42 7.49
N THR A 43 12.40 2.88 6.31
CA THR A 43 11.05 3.42 6.10
C THR A 43 10.24 2.55 5.14
N ALA A 44 8.98 2.27 5.50
CA ALA A 44 7.94 1.73 4.63
C ALA A 44 6.74 2.68 4.59
N ILE A 45 6.15 2.84 3.41
CA ILE A 45 5.07 3.78 3.10
C ILE A 45 3.92 3.02 2.46
N PHE A 46 2.72 3.25 2.99
CA PHE A 46 1.46 2.65 2.56
C PHE A 46 0.42 3.73 2.29
N GLY A 47 -0.49 3.46 1.37
CA GLY A 47 -1.70 4.25 1.19
C GLY A 47 -2.83 3.72 2.06
N ARG A 48 -3.82 4.57 2.31
CA ARG A 48 -5.11 4.15 2.85
C ARG A 48 -6.24 4.60 1.95
N MET A 49 -7.28 3.80 1.89
CA MET A 49 -8.52 4.11 1.20
C MET A 49 -9.55 4.53 2.24
N GLY A 50 -10.15 5.71 2.04
CA GLY A 50 -11.14 6.26 2.98
C GLY A 50 -10.59 6.53 4.39
N ASN A 51 -11.48 6.90 5.30
CA ASN A 51 -11.13 7.17 6.70
C ASN A 51 -11.67 6.15 7.71
N ASP A 52 -12.50 5.22 7.26
CA ASP A 52 -13.08 4.16 8.07
C ASP A 52 -11.99 3.13 8.45
N PRO A 53 -11.64 2.99 9.75
CA PRO A 53 -10.66 2.00 10.19
C PRO A 53 -11.22 0.56 10.19
N ASP A 54 -12.54 0.41 10.25
CA ASP A 54 -13.19 -0.90 10.34
C ASP A 54 -13.37 -1.54 8.96
N PHE A 55 -13.19 -0.75 7.90
CA PHE A 55 -13.25 -1.25 6.55
C PHE A 55 -12.09 -2.20 6.23
N GLU A 56 -12.41 -3.43 5.83
CA GLU A 56 -11.45 -4.51 5.58
C GLU A 56 -10.43 -4.20 4.49
N HIS A 57 -10.84 -3.48 3.45
CA HIS A 57 -9.97 -3.07 2.36
C HIS A 57 -9.42 -1.64 2.53
N SER A 58 -9.48 -1.08 3.74
CA SER A 58 -9.01 0.29 4.02
C SER A 58 -7.51 0.50 3.77
N ILE A 59 -6.73 -0.57 3.70
CA ILE A 59 -5.31 -0.53 3.29
C ILE A 59 -5.11 -1.44 2.06
N PRO A 60 -5.37 -0.93 0.85
CA PRO A 60 -5.09 -1.67 -0.37
C PRO A 60 -3.60 -2.03 -0.47
N ASN A 61 -3.29 -3.22 -0.97
CA ASN A 61 -1.94 -3.66 -1.32
C ASN A 61 -1.56 -3.28 -2.77
N ALA A 62 -2.22 -2.27 -3.35
CA ALA A 62 -2.07 -1.83 -4.74
C ALA A 62 -0.97 -0.79 -4.95
N TRP A 63 -0.37 -0.27 -3.87
CA TRP A 63 0.73 0.68 -3.90
C TRP A 63 1.51 0.61 -2.58
N MET A 64 2.82 0.36 -2.65
CA MET A 64 3.69 0.29 -1.48
C MET A 64 5.08 0.77 -1.84
N ALA A 65 5.76 1.46 -0.94
CA ALA A 65 7.16 1.83 -1.13
C ALA A 65 7.98 1.57 0.12
N SER A 66 9.24 1.17 -0.03
CA SER A 66 10.12 0.99 1.11
C SER A 66 11.60 1.09 0.79
N THR A 67 12.38 1.28 1.85
CA THR A 67 13.82 1.06 1.80
C THR A 67 14.12 -0.45 1.77
N PRO A 68 15.13 -0.93 1.04
CA PRO A 68 15.42 -2.36 0.91
C PRO A 68 15.64 -3.04 2.26
N GLY A 69 15.13 -4.26 2.42
CA GLY A 69 15.25 -5.03 3.67
C GLY A 69 14.38 -4.52 4.82
N HIS A 70 13.37 -3.68 4.54
CA HIS A 70 12.50 -3.17 5.58
C HIS A 70 11.81 -4.31 6.33
N ARG A 71 12.04 -4.37 7.63
CA ARG A 71 11.68 -5.53 8.46
C ARG A 71 10.17 -5.75 8.62
N PHE A 72 9.34 -4.76 8.30
CA PHE A 72 7.88 -4.93 8.22
C PHE A 72 7.48 -6.03 7.23
N PHE A 73 8.02 -6.01 6.00
CA PHE A 73 7.69 -7.02 4.98
C PHE A 73 8.24 -8.40 5.35
N LEU A 74 9.39 -8.45 6.03
CA LEU A 74 9.96 -9.70 6.53
C LEU A 74 9.12 -10.30 7.66
N ALA A 75 8.55 -9.46 8.52
CA ALA A 75 7.60 -9.91 9.55
C ALA A 75 6.30 -10.44 8.91
N ALA A 76 5.73 -9.72 7.94
CA ALA A 76 4.55 -10.19 7.22
C ALA A 76 4.79 -11.52 6.49
N LEU A 77 5.98 -11.70 5.89
CA LEU A 77 6.37 -12.97 5.29
C LEU A 77 6.48 -14.09 6.33
N GLN A 78 7.07 -13.81 7.50
CA GLN A 78 7.15 -14.78 8.59
C GLN A 78 5.75 -15.19 9.08
N ASP A 79 4.85 -14.22 9.26
CA ASP A 79 3.46 -14.46 9.68
C ASP A 79 2.72 -15.34 8.65
N PHE A 80 2.91 -15.09 7.35
CA PHE A 80 2.41 -15.96 6.28
C PHE A 80 2.97 -17.38 6.36
N MET A 81 4.28 -17.54 6.55
CA MET A 81 4.92 -18.86 6.63
C MET A 81 4.43 -19.65 7.85
N ASP A 82 4.19 -18.96 8.98
CA ASP A 82 3.65 -19.58 10.19
C ASP A 82 2.21 -20.05 9.97
N LEU A 83 1.38 -19.23 9.29
CA LEU A 83 0.03 -19.63 8.88
C LEU A 83 0.06 -20.82 7.93
N TYR A 84 0.88 -20.76 6.87
CA TYR A 84 1.02 -21.86 5.90
C TYR A 84 1.39 -23.18 6.56
N ASN A 85 2.34 -23.15 7.50
CA ASN A 85 2.77 -24.33 8.24
C ASN A 85 1.69 -24.88 9.19
N GLN A 86 0.80 -24.03 9.70
CA GLN A 86 -0.34 -24.45 10.53
C GLN A 86 -1.43 -25.08 9.66
N THR A 87 -1.86 -24.39 8.61
CA THR A 87 -2.91 -24.86 7.69
C THR A 87 -2.53 -26.20 7.06
N THR A 88 -1.30 -26.34 6.56
CA THR A 88 -0.82 -27.61 5.97
C THR A 88 -0.79 -28.79 6.96
N ARG A 89 -0.78 -28.55 8.27
CA ARG A 89 -0.88 -29.59 9.30
C ARG A 89 -2.32 -29.92 9.69
N GLU A 90 -3.23 -28.96 9.62
CA GLU A 90 -4.59 -29.06 10.17
C GLU A 90 -5.67 -29.36 9.11
N GLY A 91 -5.42 -29.08 7.83
CA GLY A 91 -6.32 -29.40 6.72
C GLY A 91 -6.11 -28.49 5.50
N PRO A 92 -6.48 -28.92 4.27
CA PRO A 92 -6.09 -28.23 3.04
C PRO A 92 -6.87 -26.94 2.72
N GLU A 93 -7.83 -26.54 3.54
CA GLU A 93 -8.62 -25.33 3.27
C GLU A 93 -7.82 -24.09 3.64
N PHE A 94 -7.26 -23.46 2.61
CA PHE A 94 -6.54 -22.21 2.76
C PHE A 94 -7.53 -21.05 2.88
N PRO A 95 -7.29 -20.07 3.78
CA PRO A 95 -8.16 -18.89 3.88
C PRO A 95 -8.15 -18.07 2.59
N ASP A 96 -9.14 -17.19 2.45
CA ASP A 96 -9.28 -16.29 1.30
C ASP A 96 -7.98 -15.48 1.06
N PRO A 97 -7.51 -15.33 -0.20
CA PRO A 97 -6.27 -14.62 -0.51
C PRO A 97 -6.17 -13.22 0.09
N GLU A 98 -7.28 -12.48 0.19
CA GLU A 98 -7.28 -11.13 0.75
C GLU A 98 -6.92 -11.13 2.25
N SER A 99 -7.35 -12.16 2.97
CA SER A 99 -7.08 -12.40 4.39
C SER A 99 -5.67 -12.94 4.68
N VAL A 100 -4.96 -13.41 3.66
CA VAL A 100 -3.65 -14.05 3.83
C VAL A 100 -2.50 -13.20 3.29
N THR A 101 -2.67 -12.61 2.10
CA THR A 101 -1.64 -11.78 1.45
C THR A 101 -2.17 -10.49 0.83
N GLY A 102 -3.48 -10.27 0.85
CA GLY A 102 -4.12 -9.09 0.28
C GLY A 102 -4.36 -7.94 1.26
N PRO A 103 -5.31 -7.03 0.94
CA PRO A 103 -5.58 -5.82 1.72
C PRO A 103 -5.90 -6.08 3.20
N VAL A 104 -6.65 -7.15 3.50
CA VAL A 104 -7.06 -7.48 4.87
C VAL A 104 -5.84 -7.90 5.69
N ALA A 105 -5.01 -8.80 5.16
CA ALA A 105 -3.77 -9.21 5.81
C ALA A 105 -2.82 -8.02 6.05
N LEU A 106 -2.70 -7.12 5.07
CA LEU A 106 -1.85 -5.95 5.17
C LEU A 106 -2.34 -4.96 6.25
N ARG A 107 -3.65 -4.69 6.30
CA ARG A 107 -4.28 -3.87 7.34
C ARG A 107 -3.99 -4.43 8.73
N ASP A 108 -4.21 -5.74 8.90
CA ASP A 108 -4.03 -6.40 10.19
C ASP A 108 -2.56 -6.40 10.62
N ALA A 109 -1.62 -6.60 9.69
CA ALA A 109 -0.20 -6.51 9.93
C ALA A 109 0.22 -5.09 10.37
N LEU A 110 -0.34 -4.03 9.76
CA LEU A 110 -0.10 -2.65 10.18
C LEU A 110 -0.66 -2.37 11.58
N ALA A 111 -1.89 -2.82 11.87
CA ALA A 111 -2.49 -2.67 13.19
C ALA A 111 -1.67 -3.39 14.27
N LEU A 112 -1.21 -4.61 13.99
CA LEU A 112 -0.35 -5.38 14.87
C LEU A 112 1.01 -4.71 15.08
N HIS A 113 1.61 -4.16 14.01
CA HIS A 113 2.87 -3.43 14.09
C HIS A 113 2.74 -2.22 15.02
N GLU A 114 1.70 -1.41 14.84
CA GLU A 114 1.46 -0.23 15.67
C GLU A 114 1.20 -0.61 17.13
N SER A 115 0.40 -1.65 17.38
CA SER A 115 0.16 -2.18 18.73
C SER A 115 1.46 -2.62 19.42
N LYS A 116 2.29 -3.42 18.75
CA LYS A 116 3.59 -3.86 19.27
C LYS A 116 4.53 -2.69 19.51
N ARG A 117 4.53 -1.69 18.62
CA ARG A 117 5.34 -0.47 18.75
C ARG A 117 4.97 0.33 20.00
N VAL A 118 3.68 0.41 20.33
CA VAL A 118 3.17 1.06 21.55
C VAL A 118 3.52 0.26 22.80
N LEU A 119 3.36 -1.07 22.77
CA LEU A 119 3.55 -1.93 23.94
C LEU A 119 5.01 -2.24 24.28
N HIS A 120 5.85 -2.47 23.27
CA HIS A 120 7.21 -3.01 23.40
C HIS A 120 8.29 -2.09 22.85
N GLY A 121 7.91 -0.90 22.35
CA GLY A 121 8.80 -0.02 21.62
C GLY A 121 9.09 -0.52 20.19
N PRO A 122 9.98 0.14 19.43
CA PRO A 122 10.25 -0.16 18.02
C PRO A 122 11.06 -1.45 17.80
N GLY A 123 11.14 -2.33 18.81
CA GLY A 123 11.87 -3.58 18.76
C GLY A 123 11.23 -4.57 17.78
N ILE A 124 12.06 -5.40 17.15
CA ILE A 124 11.64 -6.44 16.20
C ILE A 124 12.10 -7.79 16.73
N SER A 125 11.34 -8.85 16.46
CA SER A 125 11.69 -10.20 16.89
C SER A 125 13.05 -10.65 16.33
N ASP A 126 13.76 -11.47 17.09
CA ASP A 126 15.09 -11.97 16.72
C ASP A 126 15.07 -12.76 15.39
N ALA A 127 13.97 -13.47 15.11
CA ALA A 127 13.78 -14.18 13.85
C ALA A 127 13.77 -13.25 12.63
N VAL A 128 13.02 -12.15 12.71
CA VAL A 128 12.94 -11.14 11.64
C VAL A 128 14.25 -10.36 11.52
N ALA A 129 14.93 -10.11 12.64
CA ALA A 129 16.28 -9.54 12.62
C ALA A 129 17.28 -10.46 11.90
N GLY A 130 17.19 -11.77 12.11
CA GLY A 130 17.99 -12.79 11.42
C GLY A 130 17.76 -12.82 9.91
N LEU A 131 16.51 -12.75 9.46
CA LEU A 131 16.15 -12.68 8.03
C LEU A 131 16.72 -11.43 7.34
N ALA A 132 16.64 -10.28 8.02
CA ALA A 132 17.21 -9.04 7.50
C ALA A 132 18.75 -9.10 7.41
N HIS A 133 19.40 -9.76 8.36
CA HIS A 133 20.86 -9.85 8.44
C HIS A 133 21.45 -10.89 7.48
N GLY A 134 20.72 -11.97 7.18
CA GLY A 134 21.14 -13.01 6.25
C GLY A 134 20.80 -12.74 4.78
N GLY A 135 19.97 -11.72 4.50
CA GLY A 135 19.57 -11.35 3.14
C GLY A 135 20.60 -10.48 2.40
N PRO A 136 20.42 -10.23 1.09
CA PRO A 136 21.31 -9.39 0.29
C PRO A 136 21.14 -7.88 0.56
N PHE A 137 20.48 -7.51 1.65
CA PHE A 137 20.12 -6.13 1.95
C PHE A 137 21.29 -5.41 2.62
N PRO A 138 21.49 -4.10 2.34
CA PRO A 138 22.53 -3.33 3.01
C PRO A 138 22.37 -3.44 4.53
N HIS A 139 23.45 -3.82 5.23
CA HIS A 139 23.49 -3.80 6.69
C HIS A 139 23.40 -2.35 7.16
N THR A 140 22.18 -1.86 7.34
CA THR A 140 21.97 -0.63 8.07
C THR A 140 22.16 -0.92 9.55
N PRO A 141 22.82 -0.03 10.32
CA PRO A 141 22.74 -0.06 11.78
C PRO A 141 21.28 -0.21 12.21
N ALA A 142 21.02 -0.67 13.44
CA ALA A 142 19.67 -0.84 13.97
C ALA A 142 18.93 0.51 14.11
N GLU A 143 18.56 1.10 12.98
CA GLU A 143 17.71 2.27 12.88
C GLU A 143 16.29 1.84 13.20
N LYS A 144 15.56 2.73 13.88
CA LYS A 144 14.20 2.45 14.30
C LYS A 144 13.33 2.34 13.05
N PRO A 145 12.70 1.18 12.80
CA PRO A 145 11.82 1.01 11.64
C PRO A 145 10.66 2.00 11.72
N ARG A 146 10.32 2.59 10.58
CA ARG A 146 9.23 3.55 10.43
C ARG A 146 8.23 3.01 9.43
N VAL A 147 7.03 2.73 9.90
CA VAL A 147 5.88 2.42 9.04
C VAL A 147 5.02 3.67 8.97
N LEU A 148 4.66 4.05 7.76
CA LEU A 148 3.94 5.29 7.49
C LEU A 148 2.70 4.98 6.68
N LEU A 149 1.57 5.47 7.16
CA LEU A 149 0.31 5.44 6.45
C LEU A 149 -0.03 6.84 5.98
N LEU A 150 -0.12 7.03 4.67
CA LEU A 150 -0.44 8.33 4.08
C LEU A 150 -1.94 8.66 4.25
N PRO A 151 -2.31 9.95 4.19
CA PRO A 151 -3.71 10.34 4.18
C PRO A 151 -4.50 9.71 3.03
N SER A 152 -5.81 9.57 3.20
CA SER A 152 -6.69 8.82 2.31
C SER A 152 -6.73 9.31 0.85
N HIS A 153 -6.34 10.57 0.61
CA HIS A 153 -6.36 11.18 -0.71
C HIS A 153 -5.02 11.11 -1.45
N ALA A 154 -3.95 10.70 -0.77
CA ALA A 154 -2.60 10.81 -1.31
C ALA A 154 -2.37 9.79 -2.44
N LEU A 155 -2.70 8.51 -2.19
CA LEU A 155 -2.45 7.41 -3.14
C LEU A 155 -3.73 6.78 -3.70
N TYR A 156 -4.78 6.71 -2.87
CA TYR A 156 -6.07 6.11 -3.22
C TYR A 156 -7.16 7.17 -3.16
N ALA A 157 -7.04 8.17 -4.03
CA ALA A 157 -7.94 9.33 -4.04
C ALA A 157 -9.42 8.94 -4.13
N TYR A 158 -9.72 7.85 -4.82
CA TYR A 158 -11.04 7.23 -4.88
C TYR A 158 -11.17 6.06 -3.91
N SER A 159 -12.19 6.10 -3.05
CA SER A 159 -12.55 5.04 -2.11
C SER A 159 -13.90 4.42 -2.44
N TRP A 160 -13.89 3.16 -2.90
CA TRP A 160 -15.13 2.41 -3.16
C TRP A 160 -15.95 2.13 -1.89
N GLY A 161 -15.32 2.18 -0.72
CA GLY A 161 -15.97 1.96 0.57
C GLY A 161 -16.48 3.23 1.25
N GLY A 162 -16.10 4.42 0.76
CA GLY A 162 -16.30 5.67 1.50
C GLY A 162 -16.87 6.86 0.72
N ASP A 163 -16.77 6.87 -0.61
CA ASP A 163 -17.15 8.05 -1.40
C ASP A 163 -18.63 8.07 -1.85
N GLY A 164 -19.36 6.98 -1.62
CA GLY A 164 -20.79 6.83 -1.92
C GLY A 164 -21.10 6.45 -3.37
N GLU A 165 -22.35 6.06 -3.62
CA GLU A 165 -22.79 5.49 -4.91
C GLU A 165 -22.64 6.46 -6.09
N ASP A 166 -22.95 7.76 -5.89
CA ASP A 166 -22.82 8.76 -6.97
C ASP A 166 -21.37 8.90 -7.46
N VAL A 167 -20.39 8.77 -6.55
CA VAL A 167 -18.97 8.79 -6.91
C VAL A 167 -18.57 7.45 -7.49
N ARG A 168 -19.09 6.34 -6.95
CA ARG A 168 -18.83 4.99 -7.47
C ARG A 168 -19.27 4.84 -8.93
N ASP A 169 -20.44 5.35 -9.30
CA ASP A 169 -20.96 5.33 -10.67
C ASP A 169 -19.99 5.93 -11.69
N MET A 170 -19.33 7.04 -11.34
CA MET A 170 -18.38 7.73 -12.22
C MET A 170 -16.92 7.26 -12.09
N CYS A 171 -16.52 6.76 -10.92
CA CYS A 171 -15.11 6.48 -10.63
C CYS A 171 -14.74 5.00 -10.74
N TRP A 172 -15.72 4.08 -10.74
CA TRP A 172 -15.42 2.66 -10.86
C TRP A 172 -15.32 2.26 -12.33
N VAL A 173 -14.16 1.74 -12.75
CA VAL A 173 -13.86 1.46 -14.17
C VAL A 173 -14.78 0.43 -14.83
N VAL A 174 -15.44 -0.41 -14.02
CA VAL A 174 -16.37 -1.44 -14.52
C VAL A 174 -17.80 -0.93 -14.68
N ASN A 175 -18.08 0.33 -14.30
CA ASN A 175 -19.42 0.92 -14.43
C ASN A 175 -19.56 1.61 -15.79
N ASP A 176 -20.74 1.49 -16.40
CA ASP A 176 -21.09 2.18 -17.66
C ASP A 176 -20.95 3.71 -17.57
N GLY A 177 -21.12 4.26 -16.36
CA GLY A 177 -21.00 5.69 -16.05
C GLY A 177 -19.56 6.18 -15.90
N PHE A 178 -18.55 5.32 -16.06
CA PHE A 178 -17.16 5.64 -15.81
C PHE A 178 -16.67 6.85 -16.62
N ASP A 179 -16.10 7.82 -15.92
CA ASP A 179 -15.47 8.99 -16.50
C ASP A 179 -14.32 9.44 -15.60
N ALA A 180 -13.10 9.11 -16.00
CA ALA A 180 -11.88 9.45 -15.26
C ALA A 180 -11.72 10.96 -15.02
N GLY A 181 -12.12 11.79 -15.99
CA GLY A 181 -12.02 13.25 -15.88
C GLY A 181 -12.96 13.78 -14.80
N ARG A 182 -14.25 13.41 -14.90
CA ARG A 182 -15.27 13.78 -13.90
C ARG A 182 -14.94 13.22 -12.52
N CYS A 183 -14.42 12.00 -12.44
CA CYS A 183 -13.98 11.40 -11.20
C CYS A 183 -12.87 12.24 -10.54
N LYS A 184 -11.81 12.58 -11.29
CA LYS A 184 -10.69 13.39 -10.79
C LYS A 184 -11.12 14.79 -10.34
N ASP A 185 -12.01 15.44 -11.09
CA ASP A 185 -12.58 16.74 -10.73
C ASP A 185 -13.45 16.64 -9.47
N ARG A 186 -14.28 15.61 -9.37
CA ARG A 186 -15.18 15.38 -8.22
C ARG A 186 -14.42 15.09 -6.92
N LEU A 187 -13.26 14.43 -7.02
CA LEU A 187 -12.38 14.11 -5.90
C LEU A 187 -11.36 15.22 -5.60
N ASP A 188 -11.32 16.26 -6.44
CA ASP A 188 -10.34 17.35 -6.40
C ASP A 188 -8.90 16.82 -6.29
N THR A 189 -8.54 15.83 -7.10
CA THR A 189 -7.21 15.18 -7.01
C THR A 189 -6.08 16.17 -7.21
N ARG A 190 -6.32 17.22 -7.99
CA ARG A 190 -5.38 18.33 -8.17
C ARG A 190 -5.29 19.25 -6.95
N GLY A 191 -6.40 19.75 -6.41
CA GLY A 191 -6.37 20.64 -5.25
C GLY A 191 -5.85 19.95 -3.99
N ARG A 192 -6.12 18.64 -3.86
CA ARG A 192 -5.71 17.81 -2.72
C ARG A 192 -4.30 17.24 -2.83
N GLY A 193 -3.63 17.45 -3.96
CA GLY A 193 -2.24 17.01 -4.12
C GLY A 193 -2.07 15.50 -4.24
N SER A 194 -3.07 14.79 -4.75
CA SER A 194 -3.00 13.34 -4.97
C SER A 194 -1.84 12.99 -5.90
N ILE A 195 -1.10 11.94 -5.53
CA ILE A 195 0.02 11.38 -6.29
C ILE A 195 -0.49 10.40 -7.33
N SER A 196 -1.46 9.59 -6.95
CA SER A 196 -2.07 8.58 -7.80
C SER A 196 -3.55 8.45 -7.54
N ILE A 197 -4.22 7.77 -8.46
CA ILE A 197 -5.59 7.29 -8.34
C ILE A 197 -5.66 5.89 -8.97
N THR A 198 -6.53 5.04 -8.45
CA THR A 198 -6.94 3.81 -9.11
C THR A 198 -8.46 3.81 -9.16
N TYR A 199 -8.97 3.32 -10.30
CA TYR A 199 -10.39 3.21 -10.58
C TYR A 199 -10.92 1.80 -10.35
N TRP A 200 -10.06 0.92 -9.80
CA TRP A 200 -10.40 -0.39 -9.26
C TRP A 200 -10.99 -1.38 -10.25
N SER A 201 -10.16 -1.94 -11.13
CA SER A 201 -10.58 -2.98 -12.08
C SER A 201 -11.03 -4.29 -11.41
N HIS A 202 -10.56 -4.55 -10.18
CA HIS A 202 -10.70 -5.86 -9.52
C HIS A 202 -10.25 -6.99 -10.46
N ALA A 203 -9.09 -6.82 -11.11
CA ALA A 203 -8.55 -7.76 -12.11
C ALA A 203 -8.31 -9.20 -11.60
N HIS A 204 -8.47 -9.47 -10.30
CA HIS A 204 -8.45 -10.82 -9.73
C HIS A 204 -9.85 -11.50 -9.73
N SER A 205 -10.90 -10.76 -10.07
CA SER A 205 -12.28 -11.24 -10.17
C SER A 205 -12.63 -11.59 -11.63
N PRO A 206 -13.55 -12.55 -11.88
CA PRO A 206 -13.97 -12.91 -13.23
C PRO A 206 -14.46 -11.74 -14.08
N THR A 207 -15.04 -10.72 -13.45
CA THR A 207 -15.55 -9.49 -14.09
C THR A 207 -14.47 -8.46 -14.40
N GLY A 208 -13.32 -8.54 -13.73
CA GLY A 208 -12.18 -7.65 -13.97
C GLY A 208 -11.32 -8.01 -15.19
N HIS A 209 -11.52 -9.21 -15.75
CA HIS A 209 -10.82 -9.69 -16.96
C HIS A 209 -11.53 -9.33 -18.27
N ASP A 210 -12.62 -8.54 -18.23
CA ASP A 210 -13.29 -8.10 -19.44
C ASP A 210 -12.40 -7.11 -20.21
N GLU A 211 -12.07 -7.44 -21.46
CA GLU A 211 -11.30 -6.56 -22.34
C GLU A 211 -11.96 -5.19 -22.47
N GLU A 212 -13.29 -5.09 -22.35
CA GLU A 212 -14.00 -3.82 -22.38
C GLU A 212 -13.68 -2.93 -21.17
N ASN A 213 -13.57 -3.52 -19.98
CA ASN A 213 -13.21 -2.81 -18.75
C ASN A 213 -11.73 -2.36 -18.74
N MET A 214 -10.87 -3.08 -19.47
CA MET A 214 -9.44 -2.75 -19.58
C MET A 214 -9.12 -1.68 -20.64
N LYS A 215 -10.04 -1.40 -21.60
CA LYS A 215 -9.86 -0.35 -22.63
C LYS A 215 -9.62 1.04 -22.04
N HIS A 216 -10.12 1.27 -20.84
CA HIS A 216 -10.02 2.56 -20.14
C HIS A 216 -8.71 2.74 -19.36
N ILE A 217 -7.87 1.70 -19.27
CA ILE A 217 -6.64 1.68 -18.47
C ILE A 217 -5.40 1.85 -19.38
N THR A 218 -5.53 1.65 -20.69
CA THR A 218 -4.44 1.82 -21.67
C THR A 218 -4.47 3.18 -22.35
N GLU A 219 -3.74 4.15 -21.80
CA GLU A 219 -3.15 5.28 -22.55
C GLU A 219 -1.66 5.45 -22.20
#